data_AF-A0ABC8AD41-F1
#
_entry.id   AF-A0ABC8AD41-F1
#
_cell.length_a   1.000
_cell.length_b   1.000
_cell.length_c   1.000
_cell.angle_alpha   90.00
_cell.angle_beta   90.00
_cell.angle_gamma   90.00
#
_symmetry.space_group_name_H-M   'P 1'
#
loop_
_entity.id
_entity.type
_entity.pdbx_description
1 polymer ?
#
loop_
_entity_poly.entity_id
_entity_poly.type
_entity_poly.pdbx_seq_one_letter_code
_entity_poly.pdbx_strand_id
1 'polypeptide(L)'
;MSGEVSMRAKRRTTAAEFEAVRPFLKISDDRIKAARAVLVEGQTLQAIGDRFGWSRQAVDQAVRVVWNTLDKYRQSQRAVANTGALCLPNCARI
;
A
#
# COMPACT_ATOMS: atom_id res chain seq x y z
N MET A 1 -13.66 -26.53 1.31
CA MET A 1 -14.06 -25.18 1.79
C MET A 1 -13.36 -24.16 0.91
N SER A 2 -13.92 -23.90 -0.27
CA SER A 2 -13.33 -23.00 -1.25
C SER A 2 -14.09 -21.68 -1.18
N GLY A 3 -13.58 -20.75 -0.37
CA GLY A 3 -14.02 -19.37 -0.41
C GLY A 3 -13.55 -18.75 -1.72
N GLU A 4 -14.49 -18.51 -2.61
CA GLU A 4 -14.32 -17.82 -3.88
C GLU A 4 -13.73 -16.41 -3.64
N VAL A 5 -12.41 -16.27 -3.81
CA VAL A 5 -11.73 -14.98 -3.77
C VAL A 5 -12.01 -14.27 -5.09
N SER A 6 -13.21 -13.68 -5.16
CA SER A 6 -13.69 -12.89 -6.29
C SER A 6 -12.65 -11.84 -6.72
N MET A 7 -12.41 -11.81 -8.03
CA MET A 7 -11.37 -11.10 -8.77
C MET A 7 -11.45 -9.57 -8.68
N ARG A 8 -11.36 -8.96 -7.49
CA ARG A 8 -11.12 -7.52 -7.36
C ARG A 8 -9.61 -7.27 -7.45
N ALA A 9 -9.10 -7.24 -8.69
CA ALA A 9 -7.74 -6.83 -9.10
C ALA A 9 -6.79 -6.56 -7.91
N LYS A 10 -6.08 -7.62 -7.50
CA LYS A 10 -5.31 -7.76 -6.25
C LYS A 10 -4.54 -6.48 -5.91
N ARG A 11 -5.10 -5.65 -5.04
CA ARG A 11 -4.39 -4.59 -4.30
C ARG A 11 -3.47 -5.24 -3.26
N ARG A 12 -2.51 -6.03 -3.73
CA ARG A 12 -1.48 -6.64 -2.91
C ARG A 12 -0.22 -5.80 -3.05
N THR A 13 0.48 -5.62 -1.94
CA THR A 13 1.73 -4.89 -1.91
C THR A 13 2.76 -5.75 -1.19
N THR A 14 4.03 -5.59 -1.56
CA THR A 14 5.11 -6.34 -0.89
C THR A 14 5.38 -5.75 0.50
N ALA A 15 5.95 -6.54 1.42
CA ALA A 15 6.36 -6.02 2.72
C ALA A 15 7.34 -4.83 2.57
N ALA A 16 8.24 -4.88 1.58
CA ALA A 16 9.19 -3.81 1.31
C ALA A 16 8.52 -2.49 0.91
N GLU A 17 7.55 -2.53 -0.02
CA GLU A 17 6.78 -1.32 -0.39
C GLU A 17 5.99 -0.77 0.81
N PHE A 18 5.45 -1.65 1.65
CA PHE A 18 4.71 -1.24 2.84
C PHE A 18 5.60 -0.52 3.86
N GLU A 19 6.79 -1.07 4.16
CA GLU A 19 7.74 -0.42 5.07
C GLU A 19 8.25 0.91 4.50
N ALA A 20 8.42 1.02 3.17
CA ALA A 20 8.81 2.27 2.52
C ALA A 20 7.78 3.40 2.71
N VAL A 21 6.49 3.07 2.76
CA VAL A 21 5.43 4.09 2.97
C VAL A 21 5.11 4.33 4.45
N ARG A 22 5.54 3.44 5.35
CA ARG A 22 5.28 3.53 6.78
C ARG A 22 5.56 4.90 7.41
N PRO A 23 6.70 5.59 7.13
CA PRO A 23 6.94 6.92 7.69
C PRO A 23 5.99 8.01 7.18
N PHE A 24 5.30 7.80 6.06
CA PHE A 24 4.34 8.75 5.49
C PHE A 24 2.91 8.53 6.02
N LEU A 25 2.66 7.44 6.74
CA LEU A 25 1.36 7.10 7.29
C LEU A 25 1.13 7.86 8.61
N LYS A 26 0.20 8.82 8.59
CA LYS A 26 -0.27 9.55 9.78
C LYS A 26 -1.51 8.91 10.42
N ILE A 27 -1.48 7.60 10.61
CA ILE A 27 -2.57 6.82 11.23
C ILE A 27 -2.05 6.00 12.41
N SER A 28 -2.94 5.60 13.31
CA SER A 28 -2.59 4.79 14.48
C SER A 28 -1.94 3.46 14.10
N ASP A 29 -0.99 2.98 14.92
CA ASP A 29 -0.29 1.72 14.69
C ASP A 29 -1.23 0.53 14.48
N ASP A 30 -2.36 0.46 15.18
CA ASP A 30 -3.32 -0.63 15.00
C ASP A 30 -3.96 -0.61 13.60
N ARG A 31 -4.19 0.58 13.02
CA ARG A 31 -4.67 0.71 11.65
C ARG A 31 -3.59 0.31 10.65
N ILE A 32 -2.32 0.61 10.95
CA ILE A 32 -1.17 0.17 10.15
C ILE A 32 -1.09 -1.36 10.16
N LYS A 33 -1.17 -1.99 11.34
CA LYS A 33 -1.15 -3.46 11.50
C LYS A 33 -2.32 -4.13 10.77
N ALA A 34 -3.54 -3.61 10.92
CA ALA A 34 -4.72 -4.11 10.23
C ALA A 34 -4.57 -4.03 8.70
N ALA A 35 -4.07 -2.90 8.19
CA ALA A 35 -3.84 -2.72 6.77
C ALA A 35 -2.72 -3.63 6.22
N ARG A 36 -1.64 -3.84 6.99
CA ARG A 36 -0.55 -4.76 6.63
C ARG A 36 -1.06 -6.20 6.48
N ALA A 37 -1.88 -6.67 7.43
CA ALA A 37 -2.43 -8.02 7.37
C ALA A 37 -3.32 -8.24 6.15
N VAL A 38 -4.06 -7.21 5.70
CA VAL A 38 -4.89 -7.28 4.50
C VAL A 38 -4.05 -7.19 3.21
N LEU A 39 -3.15 -6.21 3.12
CA LEU A 39 -2.45 -5.86 1.88
C LEU A 39 -1.20 -6.72 1.61
N VAL A 40 -0.50 -7.15 2.65
CA VAL A 40 0.74 -7.94 2.56
C VAL A 40 0.47 -9.41 2.80
N GLU A 41 -0.24 -9.75 3.89
CA GLU A 41 -0.51 -11.15 4.27
C GLU A 41 -1.75 -11.73 3.55
N GLY A 42 -2.60 -10.88 2.97
CA GLY A 42 -3.78 -11.30 2.22
C GLY A 42 -4.94 -11.78 3.09
N GLN A 43 -4.99 -11.40 4.37
CA GLN A 43 -6.09 -11.71 5.27
C GLN A 43 -7.38 -11.00 4.86
N THR A 44 -8.53 -11.57 5.23
CA THR A 44 -9.83 -10.97 4.91
C THR A 44 -10.17 -9.82 5.87
N LEU A 45 -10.92 -8.83 5.38
CA LEU A 45 -11.37 -7.71 6.21
C LEU A 45 -12.18 -8.17 7.43
N GLN A 46 -12.90 -9.28 7.31
CA GLN A 46 -13.71 -9.85 8.38
C GLN A 46 -12.84 -10.45 9.48
N ALA A 47 -11.89 -11.31 9.14
CA ALA A 47 -10.97 -11.91 10.12
C ALA A 47 -10.17 -10.85 10.90
N ILE A 48 -9.78 -9.77 10.23
CA ILE A 48 -9.11 -8.63 10.88
C ILE A 48 -10.09 -7.83 11.75
N GLY A 49 -11.32 -7.62 11.29
CA GLY A 49 -12.38 -7.00 12.10
C GLY A 49 -12.59 -7.76 13.40
N ASP A 50 -12.74 -9.08 13.33
CA ASP A 50 -12.94 -9.95 14.49
C ASP A 50 -11.73 -9.91 15.45
N ARG A 51 -10.51 -9.88 14.93
CA ARG A 51 -9.27 -9.83 15.72
C ARG A 51 -9.08 -8.51 16.47
N PHE A 52 -9.44 -7.39 15.84
CA PHE A 52 -9.25 -6.05 16.41
C PHE A 52 -10.52 -5.50 17.08
N GLY A 53 -11.63 -6.25 17.07
CA GLY A 53 -12.93 -5.79 17.57
C GLY A 53 -13.53 -4.64 16.74
N TRP A 54 -13.19 -4.58 15.45
CA TRP A 54 -13.56 -3.48 14.56
C TRP A 54 -14.61 -3.92 13.54
N SER A 55 -15.45 -2.98 13.13
CA SER A 55 -16.35 -3.21 11.99
C SER A 55 -15.55 -3.39 10.71
N ARG A 56 -16.08 -4.20 9.78
CA ARG A 56 -15.48 -4.38 8.44
C ARG A 56 -15.22 -3.04 7.74
N GLN A 57 -16.09 -2.05 7.94
CA GLN A 57 -15.93 -0.71 7.37
C GLN A 57 -14.73 0.03 7.96
N ALA A 58 -14.49 -0.07 9.27
CA ALA A 58 -13.32 0.54 9.90
C ALA A 58 -12.01 -0.06 9.35
N VAL A 59 -11.97 -1.38 9.13
CA VAL A 59 -10.83 -2.06 8.49
C VAL A 59 -10.68 -1.59 7.04
N ASP A 60 -11.76 -1.51 6.26
CA ASP A 60 -11.72 -1.02 4.87
C ASP A 60 -11.20 0.42 4.79
N GLN A 61 -11.60 1.30 5.72
CA GLN A 61 -11.09 2.67 5.79
C GLN A 61 -9.59 2.71 6.08
N ALA A 62 -9.09 1.90 7.02
CA ALA A 62 -7.67 1.80 7.31
C ALA A 62 -6.88 1.33 6.06
N VAL A 63 -7.38 0.30 5.38
CA VAL A 63 -6.77 -0.23 4.15
C VAL A 63 -6.76 0.82 3.03
N ARG A 64 -7.85 1.60 2.87
CA ARG A 64 -7.92 2.68 1.86
C ARG A 64 -6.88 3.76 2.09
N VAL A 65 -6.69 4.20 3.34
CA VAL A 65 -5.69 5.23 3.66
C VAL A 65 -4.29 4.76 3.27
N VAL A 66 -3.91 3.53 3.63
CA VAL A 66 -2.59 2.99 3.26
C VAL A 66 -2.45 2.82 1.75
N TRP A 67 -3.50 2.31 1.09
CA TRP A 67 -3.49 2.15 -0.36
C TRP A 67 -3.31 3.49 -1.10
N ASN A 68 -3.99 4.55 -0.66
CA ASN A 68 -3.86 5.87 -1.27
C ASN A 68 -2.45 6.45 -1.10
N THR A 69 -1.80 6.21 0.04
CA THR A 69 -0.40 6.63 0.25
C THR A 69 0.56 5.82 -0.62
N LEU A 70 0.35 4.50 -0.73
CA LEU A 70 1.12 3.64 -1.65
C LEU A 70 0.98 4.07 -3.11
N ASP A 71 -0.24 4.41 -3.53
CA ASP A 71 -0.51 4.89 -4.88
C ASP A 71 0.24 6.20 -5.18
N LYS A 72 0.17 7.18 -4.27
CA LYS A 72 0.95 8.42 -4.36
C LYS A 72 2.46 8.16 -4.40
N TYR A 73 2.96 7.27 -3.56
CA TYR A 73 4.37 6.89 -3.54
C TYR A 73 4.83 6.29 -4.86
N ARG A 74 4.04 5.36 -5.44
CA ARG A 74 4.30 4.77 -6.76
C ARG A 74 4.25 5.81 -7.88
N GLN A 75 3.32 6.77 -7.81
CA GLN A 75 3.27 7.88 -8.76
C GLN A 75 4.54 8.75 -8.67
N SER A 76 4.99 9.09 -7.46
CA SER A 76 6.25 9.83 -7.26
C SER A 76 7.47 9.06 -7.76
N GLN A 77 7.56 7.76 -7.49
CA GLN A 77 8.64 6.92 -8.02
C GLN A 77 8.66 6.88 -9.56
N ARG A 78 7.50 6.77 -10.19
CA ARG A 78 7.38 6.81 -11.66
C ARG A 78 7.83 8.17 -12.21
N ALA A 79 7.47 9.26 -11.54
CA ALA A 79 7.93 10.60 -11.92
C ALA A 79 9.46 10.73 -11.82
N VAL A 80 10.07 10.24 -10.74
CA VAL A 80 11.53 10.24 -10.57
C VAL A 80 12.22 9.36 -11.61
N ALA A 81 11.70 8.16 -11.89
CA ALA A 81 12.23 7.27 -12.92
C ALA A 81 12.17 7.91 -14.32
N ASN A 82 11.07 8.63 -14.63
CA ASN A 82 10.93 9.34 -15.90
C ASN A 82 11.86 10.55 -16.00
N THR A 83 12.11 11.27 -14.89
CA THR A 83 13.09 12.37 -14.85
C THR A 83 14.53 11.87 -14.93
N GLY A 84 14.83 10.70 -14.37
CA GLY A 84 16.15 10.05 -14.53
C GLY A 84 16.45 9.61 -15.97
N ALA A 85 15.43 9.43 -16.82
CA ALA A 85 15.58 9.14 -18.24
C ALA A 85 15.89 10.38 -19.10
N LEU A 86 15.73 11.60 -18.54
CA LEU A 86 16.20 12.85 -19.14
C LEU A 86 17.64 13.17 -18.70
N CYS A 87 18.53 12.18 -18.81
CA CYS A 87 19.95 12.50 -18.96
C CYS A 87 20.12 13.09 -20.37
N LEU A 88 20.16 14.42 -20.46
CA LEU A 88 20.52 15.13 -21.69
C LEU A 88 21.90 14.62 -22.19
N PRO A 89 22.08 14.27 -23.48
CA PRO A 89 23.33 13.71 -24.00
C PRO A 89 24.52 14.70 -24.08
N ASN A 90 24.55 15.78 -23.28
CA ASN A 90 25.56 16.83 -23.38
C ASN A 90 26.01 17.39 -22.01
N CYS A 91 26.31 16.54 -21.03
CA CYS A 91 26.95 17.00 -19.79
C CYS A 91 28.48 16.91 -19.82
N ALA A 92 29.12 16.77 -20.99
CA ALA A 92 30.57 16.66 -21.12
C ALA A 92 31.15 17.70 -22.09
N ARG A 93 31.09 18.99 -21.73
CA ARG A 93 32.00 20.01 -22.28
C ARG A 93 31.95 21.33 -21.51
N ILE A 94 32.70 21.47 -20.41
CA ILE A 94 33.43 22.70 -20.04
C ILE A 94 34.68 22.28 -19.28
#